data_AF-A0A533V677-F1
#
_entry.id   AF-A0A533V677-F1
#
_cell.length_a   1.000
_cell.length_b   1.000
_cell.length_c   1.000
_cell.angle_alpha   90.00
_cell.angle_beta   90.00
_cell.angle_gamma   90.00
#
_symmetry.space_group_name_H-M   'P 1'
#
loop_
_entity.id
_entity.type
_entity.pdbx_description
1 polymer ?
#
loop_
_entity_poly.entity_id
_entity_poly.type
_entity_poly.pdbx_seq_one_letter_code
_entity_poly.pdbx_strand_id
1 'polypeptide(L)' 'MLQAKCPKCDNKAEVNDEMTAVKCENCGYSDNYENYIDIMKSKAENMADNFQFKENG' A
#
# COMPACT_ATOMS: atom_id res chain seq x y z
N MET A 1 -0.32 15.46 8.52
CA MET A 1 0.14 14.74 7.32
C MET A 1 0.83 13.43 7.66
N LEU A 2 0.07 12.34 7.51
CA LEU A 2 0.55 10.96 7.71
C LEU A 2 1.21 10.48 6.40
N GLN A 3 2.33 9.74 6.51
CA GLN A 3 2.97 9.13 5.33
C GLN A 3 2.55 7.66 5.21
N ALA A 4 2.15 7.26 4.00
CA ALA A 4 1.76 5.91 3.63
C ALA A 4 2.69 5.37 2.52
N LYS A 5 2.66 4.06 2.28
CA LYS A 5 3.40 3.46 1.16
C LYS A 5 2.47 3.30 -0.03
N CYS A 6 2.88 3.78 -1.20
CA CYS A 6 2.07 3.67 -2.41
C CYS A 6 1.94 2.19 -2.83
N PRO A 7 0.72 1.66 -3.00
CA PRO A 7 0.55 0.27 -3.43
C PRO A 7 0.94 0.05 -4.90
N LYS A 8 1.09 1.09 -5.72
CA LYS A 8 1.42 0.92 -7.15
C LYS A 8 2.91 0.99 -7.45
N CYS A 9 3.61 1.94 -6.85
CA CYS A 9 5.01 2.23 -7.20
C CYS A 9 5.97 2.09 -6.01
N ASP A 10 5.49 1.65 -4.85
CA ASP A 10 6.24 1.47 -3.61
C ASP A 10 6.93 2.74 -3.05
N ASN A 11 6.75 3.90 -3.71
CA ASN A 11 7.17 5.20 -3.21
C ASN A 11 6.27 5.69 -2.08
N LYS A 12 6.60 6.86 -1.50
CA LYS A 12 5.74 7.51 -0.51
C LYS A 12 4.43 8.02 -1.12
N ALA A 13 3.36 7.78 -0.39
CA ALA A 13 2.05 8.40 -0.56
C ALA A 13 1.71 9.20 0.70
N GLU A 14 0.83 10.16 0.58
CA GLU A 14 0.37 11.01 1.67
C GLU A 14 -1.10 10.71 1.96
N VAL A 15 -1.42 10.65 3.24
CA VAL A 15 -2.80 10.57 3.70
C VAL A 15 -3.25 11.99 4.04
N ASN A 16 -4.44 12.36 3.58
CA ASN A 16 -5.03 13.64 3.97
C ASN A 16 -5.25 13.73 5.49
N ASP A 17 -5.40 14.94 6.00
CA ASP A 17 -5.50 15.15 7.45
C ASP A 17 -6.81 14.57 8.05
N GLU A 18 -7.81 14.32 7.22
CA GLU A 18 -9.06 13.65 7.61
C GLU A 18 -8.98 12.10 7.60
N MET A 19 -7.84 11.53 7.15
CA MET A 19 -7.65 10.08 6.97
C MET A 19 -8.73 9.40 6.12
N THR A 20 -9.30 10.13 5.15
CA THR A 20 -10.33 9.62 4.24
C THR A 20 -9.76 9.21 2.88
N ALA A 21 -8.58 9.71 2.51
CA ALA A 21 -7.97 9.44 1.21
C ALA A 21 -6.44 9.36 1.27
N VAL A 22 -5.88 8.52 0.40
CA VAL A 22 -4.44 8.34 0.21
C VAL A 22 -4.09 8.73 -1.22
N LYS A 23 -3.12 9.63 -1.38
CA LYS A 23 -2.65 10.10 -2.68
C LYS A 23 -1.14 9.96 -2.82
N CYS A 24 -0.67 9.48 -3.97
CA CYS A 24 0.74 9.41 -4.30
C CYS A 24 1.05 10.38 -5.43
N GLU A 25 1.84 11.41 -5.14
CA GLU A 25 2.30 12.39 -6.12
C GLU A 25 3.29 11.80 -7.14
N ASN A 26 3.91 10.65 -6.86
CA ASN A 26 4.91 10.05 -7.75
C ASN A 26 4.28 9.33 -8.96
N CYS A 27 3.19 8.58 -8.74
CA CYS A 27 2.54 7.80 -9.81
C CYS A 27 1.09 8.23 -10.07
N GLY A 28 0.59 9.24 -9.37
CA GLY A 28 -0.79 9.72 -9.48
C GLY A 28 -1.84 8.78 -8.88
N TYR A 29 -1.45 7.83 -8.03
CA TYR A 29 -2.43 6.99 -7.32
C TYR A 29 -3.25 7.85 -6.36
N SER A 30 -4.57 7.70 -6.37
CA SER A 30 -5.47 8.33 -5.41
C SER A 30 -6.62 7.38 -5.15
N ASP A 31 -6.91 7.12 -3.88
CA ASP A 31 -8.01 6.26 -3.48
C ASP A 31 -8.49 6.63 -2.08
N ASN A 32 -9.63 6.09 -1.67
CA ASN A 32 -10.08 6.24 -0.29
C ASN A 32 -9.20 5.39 0.65
N TYR A 33 -9.19 5.76 1.93
CA TYR A 33 -8.34 5.11 2.91
C TYR A 33 -8.73 3.63 3.14
N GLU A 34 -10.03 3.30 3.11
CA GLU A 34 -10.52 1.92 3.30
C GLU A 34 -10.01 0.97 2.19
N ASN A 35 -10.19 1.35 0.92
CA ASN A 35 -9.67 0.63 -0.25
C ASN A 35 -8.15 0.50 -0.18
N TYR A 36 -7.44 1.56 0.20
CA TYR A 36 -5.99 1.51 0.36
C TYR A 36 -5.58 0.44 1.39
N ILE A 37 -6.26 0.37 2.54
CA ILE A 37 -5.99 -0.64 3.56
C ILE A 37 -6.25 -2.05 3.04
N ASP A 38 -7.35 -2.28 2.31
CA ASP A 38 -7.66 -3.60 1.77
C ASP A 38 -6.67 -4.05 0.68
N ILE A 39 -6.21 -3.13 -0.17
CA ILE A 39 -5.14 -3.38 -1.14
C ILE A 39 -3.85 -3.77 -0.41
N MET A 40 -3.50 -3.05 0.67
CA MET A 40 -2.27 -3.31 1.42
C MET A 40 -2.35 -4.63 2.22
N LYS A 41 -3.52 -4.99 2.77
CA LYS A 41 -3.75 -6.31 3.39
C LYS A 41 -3.54 -7.42 2.36
N SER A 42 -4.18 -7.32 1.20
CA SER A 42 -4.04 -8.32 0.13
C SER A 42 -2.59 -8.45 -0.36
N LYS A 43 -1.86 -7.33 -0.45
CA LYS A 43 -0.42 -7.35 -0.76
C LYS A 43 0.42 -8.02 0.32
N ALA A 44 0.13 -7.78 1.59
CA ALA A 44 0.84 -8.39 2.70
C ALA A 44 0.62 -9.92 2.74
N GLU A 45 -0.61 -10.37 2.49
CA GLU A 45 -0.94 -11.79 2.34
C GLU A 45 -0.19 -12.41 1.16
N ASN A 46 -0.23 -11.79 -0.02
CA ASN A 46 0.50 -12.29 -1.19
C ASN A 46 2.04 -12.26 -1.01
N MET A 47 2.58 -11.30 -0.25
CA MET A 47 4.01 -11.27 0.08
C MET A 47 4.40 -12.36 1.08
N ALA A 48 3.53 -12.67 2.06
CA ALA A 48 3.72 -13.77 2.98
C ALA A 48 3.75 -15.11 2.24
N ASP A 49 2.83 -15.29 1.28
CA ASP A 49 2.80 -16.47 0.42
C ASP A 49 4.08 -16.58 -0.41
N ASN A 50 4.57 -15.47 -0.99
CA ASN A 50 5.80 -15.48 -1.79
C ASN A 50 7.09 -15.65 -0.95
N PHE A 51 7.04 -15.43 0.37
CA PHE A 51 8.15 -15.72 1.30
C PHE A 51 8.18 -17.21 1.70
N GLN A 52 7.03 -17.89 1.79
CA GLN A 52 6.96 -19.31 2.17
C GLN A 52 7.50 -20.27 1.09
N PHE A 53 7.78 -19.82 -0.13
CA PHE A 53 8.36 -20.64 -1.21
C PHE A 53 9.90 -20.57 -1.32
N LYS A 54 10.60 -19.95 -0.37
CA LYS A 54 12.08 -19.82 -0.41
C LYS A 54 12.86 -20.53 0.70
N GLU A 55 12.27 -21.53 1.34
CA GLU A 55 13.01 -22.55 2.10
C GLU A 55 12.69 -23.92 1.53
N ASN A 56 13.43 -24.33 0.49
CA ASN A 56 13.75 -25.72 0.13
C ASN A 56 14.68 -25.69 -1.10
N GLY A 57 15.97 -25.51 -0.84
CA GLY A 57 17.07 -25.70 -1.77
C GLY A 57 18.25 -26.29 -1.04
#